data_AF-A0A1B6Y758-F1
#
_entry.id   AF-A0A1B6Y758-F1
#
_cell.length_a   1.000
_cell.length_b   1.000
_cell.length_c   1.000
_cell.angle_alpha   90.00
_cell.angle_beta   90.00
_cell.angle_gamma   90.00
#
_symmetry.space_group_name_H-M   'P 1'
#
loop_
_entity.id
_entity.type
_entity.pdbx_description
1 polymer ?
#
loop_
_entity_poly.entity_id
_entity_poly.type
_entity_poly.pdbx_seq_one_letter_code
_entity_poly.pdbx_strand_id
1 'polypeptide(L)'
;MIINYSILSDTLIFKYFVLKSFFSAVFGFGFGLFVEGFSRIIISFFHKQEFYFFGIESLPGFSWILIIYIVSFMATWLGVMLALSMADPNSKNAFYVITSLIVFWIIFETLASIKVVPLWYLMTFPITSLLGLFTAKFTYNLNRTHNASSDS
;
A
#
# COMPACT_ATOMS: atom_id res chain seq x y z
N MET A 1 -24.79 -10.18 -40.31
CA MET A 1 -24.31 -9.44 -39.13
C MET A 1 -22.86 -9.86 -38.90
N ILE A 2 -21.91 -9.17 -39.52
CA ILE A 2 -20.49 -9.47 -39.36
C ILE A 2 -20.08 -8.81 -38.04
N ILE A 3 -20.04 -9.58 -36.96
CA ILE A 3 -19.44 -9.12 -35.70
C ILE A 3 -17.97 -8.88 -36.03
N ASN A 4 -17.53 -7.64 -35.92
CA ASN A 4 -16.16 -7.25 -36.22
C ASN A 4 -15.26 -7.79 -35.09
N TYR A 5 -14.71 -8.99 -35.29
CA TYR A 5 -13.96 -9.74 -34.29
C TYR A 5 -12.73 -8.98 -33.75
N SER A 6 -12.18 -8.02 -34.50
CA SER A 6 -11.08 -7.18 -34.00
C SER A 6 -11.53 -6.25 -32.87
N ILE A 7 -12.67 -5.58 -33.02
CA ILE A 7 -13.23 -4.66 -32.01
C ILE A 7 -13.61 -5.41 -30.74
N LEU A 8 -14.15 -6.62 -30.88
CA LEU A 8 -14.49 -7.48 -29.74
C LEU A 8 -13.23 -7.97 -28.99
N SER A 9 -12.15 -8.27 -29.73
CA SER A 9 -10.86 -8.68 -29.16
C SER A 9 -10.18 -7.54 -28.40
N ASP A 10 -10.11 -6.34 -29.00
CA ASP A 10 -9.48 -5.16 -28.37
C ASP A 10 -10.20 -4.73 -27.08
N THR A 11 -11.53 -4.82 -27.05
CA THR A 11 -12.32 -4.51 -25.84
C THR A 11 -12.13 -5.53 -24.72
N LEU A 12 -11.99 -6.82 -25.05
CA LEU A 12 -11.69 -7.87 -24.07
C LEU A 12 -10.27 -7.74 -23.50
N ILE A 13 -9.29 -7.45 -24.36
CA ILE A 13 -7.89 -7.25 -23.98
C ILE A 13 -7.77 -6.02 -23.06
N PHE A 14 -8.41 -4.91 -23.42
CA PHE A 14 -8.45 -3.71 -22.57
C PHE A 14 -9.08 -4.01 -21.20
N LYS A 15 -10.23 -4.69 -21.18
CA LYS A 15 -10.93 -5.08 -19.96
C LYS A 15 -10.06 -5.99 -19.07
N TYR A 16 -9.32 -6.91 -19.67
CA TYR A 16 -8.37 -7.77 -18.96
C TYR A 16 -7.26 -6.97 -18.28
N PHE A 17 -6.63 -6.02 -18.99
CA PHE A 17 -5.58 -5.19 -18.40
C PHE A 17 -6.08 -4.28 -17.27
N VAL A 18 -7.29 -3.74 -17.39
CA VAL A 18 -7.92 -2.95 -16.33
C VAL A 18 -8.20 -3.83 -15.11
N LEU A 19 -8.77 -5.02 -15.33
CA LEU A 19 -9.10 -5.96 -14.26
C LEU A 19 -7.83 -6.47 -13.55
N LYS A 20 -6.78 -6.78 -14.31
CA LYS A 20 -5.45 -7.15 -13.78
C LYS A 20 -4.89 -6.05 -12.88
N SER A 21 -4.96 -4.79 -13.33
CA SER A 21 -4.49 -3.63 -12.56
C SER A 21 -5.26 -3.47 -11.24
N PHE A 22 -6.58 -3.66 -11.29
CA PHE A 22 -7.43 -3.59 -10.10
C PHE A 22 -7.07 -4.69 -9.08
N PHE A 23 -7.05 -5.97 -9.51
CA PHE A 23 -6.72 -7.07 -8.60
C PHE A 23 -5.29 -6.97 -8.07
N SER A 24 -4.36 -6.51 -8.90
CA SER A 24 -2.99 -6.26 -8.48
C SER A 24 -2.90 -5.18 -7.40
N ALA A 25 -3.64 -4.08 -7.53
CA ALA A 25 -3.73 -3.04 -6.51
C ALA A 25 -4.37 -3.56 -5.21
N VAL A 26 -5.45 -4.34 -5.30
CA VAL A 26 -6.10 -4.96 -4.15
C VAL A 26 -5.15 -5.92 -3.43
N PHE A 27 -4.41 -6.75 -4.17
CA PHE A 27 -3.46 -7.69 -3.61
C PHE A 27 -2.27 -6.97 -2.95
N GLY A 28 -1.69 -5.96 -3.62
CA GLY A 28 -0.61 -5.16 -3.06
C GLY A 28 -1.04 -4.41 -1.79
N PHE A 29 -2.26 -3.87 -1.78
CA PHE A 29 -2.84 -3.26 -0.60
C PHE A 29 -3.02 -4.27 0.55
N GLY A 30 -3.63 -5.44 0.27
CA GLY A 30 -3.80 -6.51 1.25
C GLY A 30 -2.47 -7.04 1.80
N PHE A 31 -1.45 -7.15 0.96
CA PHE A 31 -0.10 -7.50 1.37
C PHE A 31 0.52 -6.44 2.29
N GLY A 32 0.35 -5.15 1.97
CA GLY A 32 0.76 -4.05 2.84
C GLY A 32 0.09 -4.12 4.21
N LEU A 33 -1.24 -4.29 4.26
CA LEU A 33 -1.97 -4.47 5.51
C LEU A 33 -1.50 -5.69 6.30
N PHE A 34 -1.21 -6.79 5.61
CA PHE A 34 -0.68 -8.00 6.24
C PHE A 34 0.67 -7.74 6.89
N VAL A 35 1.62 -7.09 6.19
CA VAL A 35 2.95 -6.77 6.75
C VAL A 35 2.85 -5.85 7.96
N GLU A 36 2.00 -4.82 7.88
CA GLU A 36 1.79 -3.89 8.98
C GLU A 36 1.13 -4.57 10.19
N GLY A 37 0.04 -5.31 9.96
CA GLY A 37 -0.68 -6.03 11.00
C GLY A 37 0.15 -7.13 11.65
N PHE A 38 0.91 -7.89 10.85
CA PHE A 38 1.83 -8.91 11.36
C PHE A 38 2.92 -8.29 12.25
N SER A 39 3.45 -7.14 11.87
CA SER A 39 4.42 -6.42 12.68
C SER A 39 3.83 -5.95 14.02
N ARG A 40 2.59 -5.43 14.03
CA ARG A 40 1.90 -5.04 15.27
C ARG A 40 1.64 -6.24 16.19
N ILE A 41 1.31 -7.40 15.61
CA ILE A 41 1.14 -8.66 16.36
C ILE A 41 2.47 -9.05 17.03
N ILE A 42 3.58 -9.06 16.29
CA ILE A 42 4.91 -9.35 16.84
C ILE A 42 5.21 -8.41 18.01
N ILE A 43 5.06 -7.09 17.81
CA ILE A 43 5.34 -6.09 18.85
C ILE A 43 4.51 -6.37 20.12
N SER A 44 3.23 -6.71 19.95
CA SER A 44 2.33 -7.02 21.06
C SER A 44 2.76 -8.27 21.82
N PHE A 45 3.09 -9.35 21.11
CA PHE A 45 3.55 -10.62 21.72
C PHE A 45 4.81 -10.46 22.57
N PHE A 46 5.74 -9.59 22.18
CA PHE A 46 7.00 -9.41 22.90
C PHE A 46 6.90 -8.45 24.09
N HIS A 47 5.84 -7.64 24.21
CA HIS A 47 5.82 -6.52 25.16
C HIS A 47 4.56 -6.34 25.99
N LYS A 48 3.42 -6.98 25.66
CA LYS A 48 2.19 -6.86 26.48
C LYS A 48 1.47 -8.19 26.64
N GLN A 49 0.93 -8.42 27.85
CA GLN A 49 0.00 -9.51 28.14
C GLN A 49 -1.43 -9.23 27.63
N GLU A 50 -1.79 -7.97 27.37
CA GLU A 50 -3.10 -7.56 26.86
C GLU A 50 -3.00 -6.95 25.44
N PHE A 51 -3.83 -7.46 24.51
CA PHE A 51 -3.80 -7.12 23.09
C PHE A 51 -4.57 -5.83 22.80
N TYR A 52 -3.86 -4.70 22.76
CA TYR A 52 -4.39 -3.43 22.25
C TYR A 52 -3.87 -3.17 20.84
N PHE A 53 -4.73 -3.36 19.83
CA PHE A 53 -4.38 -3.19 18.41
C PHE A 53 -4.20 -1.71 17.98
N PHE A 54 -4.67 -0.77 18.79
CA PHE A 54 -4.69 0.67 18.51
C PHE A 54 -4.02 1.47 19.63
N GLY A 55 -3.29 2.52 19.22
CA GLY A 55 -2.73 3.53 20.12
C GLY A 55 -1.27 3.34 20.52
N ILE A 56 -0.63 4.47 20.87
CA ILE A 56 0.77 4.52 21.33
C ILE A 56 0.91 4.02 22.77
N GLU A 57 -0.16 4.11 23.56
CA GLU A 57 -0.18 3.67 24.96
C GLU A 57 0.03 2.16 25.09
N SER A 58 -0.16 1.42 24.00
CA SER A 58 0.16 -0.01 23.88
C SER A 58 1.67 -0.28 23.70
N LEU A 59 2.50 0.76 23.53
CA LEU A 59 3.92 0.59 23.25
C LEU A 59 4.79 0.71 24.51
N PRO A 60 5.86 -0.10 24.60
CA PRO A 60 6.75 -0.15 25.76
C PRO A 60 7.67 1.09 25.89
N GLY A 61 7.77 1.95 24.88
CA GLY A 61 8.53 3.21 24.95
C GLY A 61 8.50 4.05 23.66
N PHE A 62 8.98 5.30 23.72
CA PHE A 62 8.93 6.26 22.59
C PHE A 62 9.65 5.77 21.33
N SER A 63 10.76 5.03 21.48
CA SER A 63 11.52 4.45 20.36
C SER A 63 10.69 3.50 19.49
N TRP A 64 9.64 2.88 20.04
CA TRP A 64 8.77 1.96 19.30
C TRP A 64 7.81 2.68 18.36
N ILE A 65 7.53 3.96 18.59
CA ILE A 65 6.76 4.80 17.69
C ILE A 65 7.51 4.95 16.36
N LEU A 66 8.83 5.13 16.43
CA LEU A 66 9.70 5.19 15.26
C LEU A 66 9.70 3.86 14.50
N ILE A 67 9.71 2.73 15.22
CA ILE A 67 9.60 1.41 14.60
C ILE A 67 8.28 1.24 13.85
N ILE A 68 7.15 1.68 14.42
CA ILE A 68 5.86 1.66 13.73
C ILE A 68 5.88 2.52 12.47
N TYR A 69 6.52 3.69 12.51
CA TYR A 69 6.66 4.54 11.33
C TYR A 69 7.49 3.86 10.23
N ILE A 70 8.60 3.21 10.58
CA ILE A 70 9.39 2.44 9.62
C ILE A 70 8.56 1.29 9.04
N VAL A 71 7.85 0.54 9.89
CA VAL A 71 7.01 -0.58 9.47
C VAL A 71 5.90 -0.10 8.53
N SER A 72 5.17 0.95 8.89
CA SER A 72 4.11 1.55 8.08
C SER A 72 4.63 2.02 6.72
N PHE A 73 5.78 2.71 6.72
CA PHE A 73 6.46 3.12 5.50
C PHE A 73 6.83 1.91 4.65
N MET A 74 7.45 0.88 5.25
CA MET A 74 7.94 -0.30 4.52
C MET A 74 6.81 -1.18 3.99
N ALA A 75 5.76 -1.38 4.78
CA ALA A 75 4.57 -2.11 4.39
C ALA A 75 3.88 -1.43 3.19
N THR A 76 3.71 -0.11 3.26
CA THR A 76 3.13 0.65 2.15
C THR A 76 4.03 0.62 0.92
N TRP A 77 5.35 0.80 1.10
CA TRP A 77 6.31 0.75 0.01
C TRP A 77 6.30 -0.61 -0.71
N LEU A 78 6.38 -1.71 0.05
CA LEU A 78 6.35 -3.07 -0.48
C LEU A 78 5.03 -3.37 -1.20
N GLY A 79 3.90 -3.05 -0.57
CA GLY A 79 2.57 -3.27 -1.16
C GLY A 79 2.39 -2.52 -2.49
N VAL A 80 2.85 -1.27 -2.56
CA VAL A 80 2.79 -0.47 -3.78
C VAL A 80 3.75 -0.99 -4.85
N MET A 81 4.99 -1.31 -4.50
CA MET A 81 5.95 -1.91 -5.46
C MET A 81 5.40 -3.21 -6.06
N LEU A 82 4.79 -4.06 -5.25
CA LEU A 82 4.18 -5.31 -5.69
C LEU A 82 3.01 -5.07 -6.64
N ALA A 83 2.10 -4.14 -6.30
CA ALA A 83 0.98 -3.76 -7.16
C ALA A 83 1.44 -3.20 -8.51
N LEU A 84 2.45 -2.32 -8.52
CA LEU A 84 2.94 -1.76 -9.78
C LEU A 84 3.63 -2.81 -10.64
N SER A 85 4.42 -3.70 -10.04
CA SER A 85 5.16 -4.74 -10.75
C SER A 85 4.24 -5.80 -11.35
N MET A 86 3.22 -6.23 -10.62
CA MET A 86 2.25 -7.21 -11.14
C MET A 86 1.35 -6.62 -12.24
N ALA A 87 1.06 -5.32 -12.19
CA ALA A 87 0.15 -4.66 -13.13
C ALA A 87 0.80 -4.25 -14.48
N ASP A 88 2.12 -4.35 -14.63
CA ASP A 88 2.82 -4.01 -15.89
C ASP A 88 2.17 -4.75 -17.09
N PRO A 89 1.87 -4.08 -18.23
CA PRO A 89 2.19 -2.69 -18.60
C PRO A 89 1.31 -1.56 -18.02
N ASN A 90 0.18 -1.89 -17.40
CA ASN A 90 -0.86 -0.92 -17.00
C ASN A 90 -0.71 -0.40 -15.55
N SER A 91 0.55 -0.26 -15.09
CA SER A 91 0.90 0.10 -13.71
C SER A 91 0.36 1.46 -13.26
N LYS A 92 0.11 2.39 -14.19
CA LYS A 92 -0.55 3.68 -13.89
C LYS A 92 -1.95 3.49 -13.30
N ASN A 93 -2.75 2.59 -13.86
CA ASN A 93 -4.11 2.33 -13.35
C ASN A 93 -4.05 1.67 -11.98
N ALA A 94 -3.14 0.72 -11.78
CA ALA A 94 -2.92 0.11 -10.47
C ALA A 94 -2.49 1.14 -9.42
N PHE A 95 -1.64 2.11 -9.79
CA PHE A 95 -1.23 3.21 -8.89
C PHE A 95 -2.43 4.03 -8.39
N TYR A 96 -3.37 4.40 -9.26
CA TYR A 96 -4.54 5.17 -8.84
C TYR A 96 -5.45 4.37 -7.91
N VAL A 97 -5.69 3.10 -8.23
CA VAL A 97 -6.52 2.21 -7.40
C VAL A 97 -5.88 2.03 -6.02
N ILE A 98 -4.58 1.69 -5.95
CA ILE A 98 -3.92 1.47 -4.66
C ILE A 98 -3.79 2.76 -3.84
N THR A 99 -3.58 3.91 -4.50
CA THR A 99 -3.59 5.22 -3.82
C THR A 99 -4.95 5.47 -3.17
N SER A 100 -6.05 5.23 -3.89
CA SER A 100 -7.39 5.38 -3.34
C SER A 100 -7.62 4.48 -2.13
N LEU A 101 -7.20 3.21 -2.21
CA LEU A 101 -7.31 2.25 -1.10
C LEU A 101 -6.52 2.71 0.13
N ILE A 102 -5.29 3.17 -0.06
CA ILE A 102 -4.43 3.69 1.02
C ILE A 102 -5.05 4.94 1.65
N VAL A 103 -5.58 5.88 0.86
CA VAL A 103 -6.23 7.08 1.40
C VAL A 103 -7.47 6.71 2.21
N PHE A 104 -8.32 5.80 1.71
CA PHE A 104 -9.46 5.31 2.48
C PHE A 104 -9.04 4.62 3.78
N TRP A 105 -7.97 3.83 3.73
CA TRP A 105 -7.40 3.18 4.90
C TRP A 105 -6.91 4.19 5.95
N ILE A 106 -6.16 5.20 5.53
CA ILE A 106 -5.67 6.28 6.41
C ILE A 106 -6.84 6.99 7.09
N ILE A 107 -7.90 7.33 6.33
CA ILE A 107 -9.10 7.98 6.87
C ILE A 107 -9.77 7.06 7.90
N PHE A 108 -9.95 5.78 7.56
CA PHE A 108 -10.54 4.78 8.45
C PHE A 108 -9.75 4.65 9.77
N GLU A 109 -8.43 4.45 9.70
CA GLU A 109 -7.56 4.34 10.87
C GLU A 109 -7.61 5.60 11.74
N THR A 110 -7.60 6.78 11.10
CA THR A 110 -7.66 8.07 11.81
C THR A 110 -8.98 8.24 12.56
N LEU A 111 -10.10 7.92 11.91
CA LEU A 111 -11.44 8.00 12.53
C LEU A 111 -11.61 6.98 13.66
N ALA A 112 -11.11 5.76 13.47
CA ALA A 112 -11.14 4.71 14.50
C ALA A 112 -10.29 5.08 15.73
N SER A 113 -9.18 5.79 15.51
CA SER A 113 -8.18 6.11 16.54
C SER A 113 -8.37 7.48 17.20
N ILE A 114 -9.30 8.31 16.73
CA ILE A 114 -9.41 9.73 17.12
C ILE A 114 -9.64 9.96 18.62
N LYS A 115 -10.26 9.00 19.31
CA LYS A 115 -10.55 9.07 20.75
C LYS A 115 -9.53 8.34 21.62
N VAL A 116 -8.62 7.59 21.01
CA VAL A 116 -7.75 6.63 21.71
C VAL A 116 -6.28 7.05 21.62
N VAL A 117 -5.92 7.89 20.64
CA VAL A 117 -4.53 8.17 20.29
C VAL A 117 -4.30 9.68 20.24
N PRO A 118 -3.16 10.20 20.74
CA PRO A 118 -2.91 11.63 20.74
C PRO A 118 -2.85 12.22 19.33
N LEU A 119 -3.31 13.47 19.20
CA LEU A 119 -3.47 14.16 17.92
C LEU A 119 -2.17 14.22 17.09
N TRP A 120 -1.03 14.43 17.75
CA TRP A 120 0.26 14.51 17.05
C TRP A 120 0.58 13.22 16.27
N TYR A 121 0.23 12.05 16.82
CA TYR A 121 0.45 10.77 16.15
C TYR A 121 -0.54 10.55 15.01
N LEU A 122 -1.79 10.96 15.20
CA LEU A 122 -2.81 10.93 14.14
C LEU A 122 -2.43 11.81 12.95
N MET A 123 -1.61 12.85 13.16
CA MET A 123 -1.10 13.70 12.09
C MET A 123 0.13 13.10 11.40
N THR A 124 1.05 12.49 12.15
CA THR A 124 2.33 11.99 11.60
C THR A 124 2.22 10.60 10.98
N PHE A 125 1.36 9.73 11.48
CA PHE A 125 1.19 8.37 10.96
C PHE A 125 0.67 8.35 9.49
N PRO A 126 -0.32 9.15 9.08
CA PRO A 126 -0.70 9.26 7.67
C PRO A 126 0.45 9.65 6.74
N ILE A 127 1.36 10.51 7.23
CA ILE A 127 2.48 11.01 6.44
C ILE A 127 3.44 9.87 6.09
N THR A 128 3.65 8.90 6.98
CA THR A 128 4.56 7.77 6.71
C THR A 128 4.03 6.88 5.59
N SER A 129 2.74 6.60 5.57
CA SER A 129 2.09 5.84 4.50
C SER A 129 2.14 6.59 3.17
N LEU A 130 1.89 7.90 3.17
CA LEU A 130 2.00 8.72 1.96
C LEU A 130 3.44 8.77 1.42
N LEU A 131 4.44 8.90 2.30
CA LEU A 131 5.85 8.84 1.91
C LEU A 131 6.20 7.48 1.31
N GLY A 132 5.72 6.38 1.89
CA GLY A 132 5.89 5.04 1.33
C GLY A 132 5.31 4.90 -0.08
N LEU A 133 4.10 5.42 -0.29
CA LEU A 133 3.41 5.43 -1.58
C LEU A 133 4.21 6.19 -2.65
N PHE A 134 4.64 7.42 -2.37
CA PHE A 134 5.38 8.24 -3.33
C PHE A 134 6.76 7.65 -3.63
N THR A 135 7.46 7.16 -2.59
CA THR A 135 8.78 6.55 -2.73
C THR A 135 8.71 5.28 -3.56
N ALA A 136 7.69 4.44 -3.38
CA ALA A 136 7.49 3.25 -4.18
C ALA A 136 7.23 3.59 -5.65
N LYS A 137 6.38 4.57 -5.94
CA LYS A 137 6.16 5.04 -7.32
C LYS A 137 7.45 5.52 -7.98
N PHE A 138 8.24 6.32 -7.26
CA PHE A 138 9.53 6.81 -7.74
C PHE A 138 10.49 5.65 -8.03
N THR A 139 10.62 4.72 -7.08
CA THR A 139 11.49 3.54 -7.21
C THR A 139 11.10 2.67 -8.39
N TYR A 140 9.80 2.39 -8.56
CA TYR A 140 9.30 1.60 -9.69
C TYR A 140 9.62 2.25 -11.03
N ASN A 141 9.39 3.56 -11.16
CA ASN A 141 9.69 4.28 -12.40
C ASN A 141 11.19 4.26 -12.71
N LEU A 142 12.04 4.45 -11.71
CA LEU A 142 13.50 4.41 -11.86
C LEU A 142 13.98 3.03 -12.34
N ASN A 143 13.45 1.94 -11.75
CA ASN A 143 13.77 0.57 -12.16
C ASN A 143 13.31 0.30 -13.60
N ARG A 144 12.12 0.77 -13.97
CA ARG A 144 11.59 0.60 -15.33
C ARG A 144 12.42 1.36 -16.36
N THR A 145 12.86 2.58 -16.06
CA THR A 145 13.73 3.35 -16.98
C THR A 145 15.10 2.71 -17.13
N HIS A 146 15.67 2.18 -16.05
CA HIS A 146 16.97 1.53 -16.08
C HIS A 146 16.94 0.24 -16.94
N ASN A 147 15.90 -0.58 -16.78
CA ASN A 147 15.73 -1.80 -17.57
C ASN A 147 15.47 -1.48 -19.05
N ALA A 148 14.75 -0.39 -19.36
CA ALA A 148 14.55 0.04 -20.74
C ALA A 148 15.85 0.51 -21.43
N SER A 149 16.81 1.05 -20.67
CA SER A 149 18.12 1.46 -21.18
C SER A 149 19.16 0.33 -21.26
N SER A 150 18.96 -0.78 -20.55
CA SER A 150 19.87 -1.94 -20.63
C SER A 150 19.57 -2.87 -21.80
N ASP A 151 18.35 -2.80 -22.34
CA ASP A 151 17.86 -3.64 -23.45
C ASP A 151 18.03 -2.96 -24.82
N SER A 152 18.67 -1.79 -24.89
CA SER A 152 18.99 -1.03 -26.11
C SER A 152 20.46 -1.09 -26.47
#